data_AF-A0A7S2PEW1-F1
#
_entry.id   AF-A0A7S2PEW1-F1
#
_cell.length_a   1.000
_cell.length_b   1.000
_cell.length_c   1.000
_cell.angle_alpha   90.00
_cell.angle_beta   90.00
_cell.angle_gamma   90.00
#
_symmetry.space_group_name_H-M   'P 1'
#
loop_
_entity.id
_entity.type
_entity.pdbx_description
1 polymer ?
#
loop_
_entity_poly.entity_id
_entity_poly.type
_entity_poly.pdbx_seq_one_letter_code
_entity_poly.pdbx_strand_id
1 'polypeptide(L)'
;MTWILLGMVLMAFLYVMTGVCTHLDLPESRETLAERYAHALSDRWPNGVLEVFQNSLPALSTKFLGQTCDTPLLVPLAPLEAKDLLNRHSAWSVDILTSSKALLFTATLIEDEHAKPNMLKIITRGEVVASVDKRLTIFNGKGEPFGRLVQEPSGEWALEEASSGRSRWAVSAKQEGDSHDLSQLFMMVTWRPKGQLLATAIQGPRRDGKRSDYLKVTNGPGVDMILALASFLGVVAFDIAPRLADRKRSLRGAVDFLEEQASGIASQLLGRLKH
;
A
#
# COMPACT_ATOMS: atom_id res chain seq x y z
N MET A 1 -84.50 12.72 -33.42
CA MET A 1 -84.14 13.93 -32.65
C MET A 1 -83.13 13.67 -31.53
N THR A 2 -83.21 12.55 -30.80
CA THR A 2 -82.30 12.20 -29.69
C THR A 2 -80.82 12.06 -30.07
N TRP A 3 -80.51 11.51 -31.25
CA TRP A 3 -79.13 11.33 -31.71
C TRP A 3 -78.38 12.63 -32.02
N ILE A 4 -79.09 13.67 -32.45
CA ILE A 4 -78.50 14.98 -32.78
C ILE A 4 -78.14 15.72 -31.49
N LEU A 5 -79.02 15.64 -30.47
CA LEU A 5 -78.77 16.19 -29.14
C LEU A 5 -77.58 15.51 -28.45
N LEU A 6 -77.45 14.18 -28.58
CA LEU A 6 -76.29 13.44 -28.06
C LEU A 6 -74.97 13.90 -28.71
N GLY A 7 -74.97 14.10 -30.03
CA GLY A 7 -73.81 14.58 -30.77
C GLY A 7 -73.36 15.99 -30.36
N MET A 8 -74.31 16.90 -30.12
CA MET A 8 -74.00 18.27 -29.67
C MET A 8 -73.43 18.30 -28.24
N VAL A 9 -73.97 17.47 -27.34
CA VAL A 9 -73.45 17.36 -25.96
C VAL A 9 -72.05 16.76 -25.96
N LEU A 10 -71.78 15.75 -26.78
CA LEU A 10 -70.44 15.16 -26.93
C LEU A 10 -69.43 16.19 -27.45
N MET A 11 -69.80 16.98 -28.45
CA MET A 11 -68.92 18.01 -29.01
C MET A 11 -68.65 19.14 -28.00
N ALA A 12 -69.65 19.56 -27.24
CA ALA A 12 -69.45 20.54 -26.17
C ALA A 12 -68.53 20.01 -25.06
N PHE A 13 -68.68 18.74 -24.68
CA PHE A 13 -67.81 18.08 -23.70
C PHE A 13 -66.36 17.98 -24.19
N LEU A 14 -66.17 17.58 -25.45
CA LEU A 14 -64.84 17.53 -26.07
C LEU A 14 -64.19 18.91 -26.14
N TYR A 15 -64.96 19.95 -26.45
CA TYR A 15 -64.45 21.32 -26.53
C TYR A 15 -64.00 21.87 -25.17
N VAL A 16 -64.78 21.60 -24.11
CA VAL A 16 -64.42 21.95 -22.73
C VAL A 16 -63.19 21.17 -22.26
N MET A 17 -63.12 19.88 -22.56
CA MET A 17 -61.94 19.06 -22.23
C MET A 17 -60.68 19.54 -22.95
N THR A 18 -60.77 19.92 -24.23
CA THR A 18 -59.62 20.52 -24.93
C THR A 18 -59.20 21.85 -24.31
N GLY A 19 -60.15 22.70 -23.88
CA GLY A 19 -59.85 23.96 -23.22
C GLY A 19 -59.17 23.80 -21.86
N VAL A 20 -59.58 22.79 -21.08
CA VAL A 20 -58.97 22.44 -19.79
C VAL A 20 -57.57 21.83 -20.00
N CYS A 21 -57.40 21.00 -21.03
CA CYS A 21 -56.09 20.45 -21.39
C CYS A 21 -55.11 21.53 -21.88
N THR A 22 -55.57 22.56 -22.58
CA THR A 22 -54.70 23.66 -23.07
C THR A 22 -54.38 24.72 -22.03
N HIS A 23 -55.16 24.80 -20.94
CA HIS A 23 -54.91 25.73 -19.83
C HIS A 23 -53.98 25.17 -18.74
N LEU A 24 -53.51 23.93 -18.90
CA LEU A 24 -52.53 23.30 -18.00
C LEU A 24 -51.06 23.56 -18.40
N ASP A 25 -50.81 24.26 -19.51
CA ASP A 25 -49.49 24.74 -19.92
C ASP A 25 -49.47 26.27 -19.78
N LEU A 26 -48.94 26.87 -18.70
CA LEU A 26 -47.52 27.20 -18.43
C LEU A 26 -47.47 28.14 -17.19
N PRO A 27 -46.34 28.44 -16.49
CA PRO A 27 -44.92 28.32 -16.92
C PRO A 27 -43.94 27.75 -15.86
N GLU A 28 -42.65 27.66 -16.24
CA GLU A 28 -41.44 27.52 -15.38
C GLU A 28 -41.13 26.15 -14.72
N SER A 29 -40.67 25.19 -15.53
CA SER A 29 -39.41 24.44 -15.27
C SER A 29 -39.22 23.43 -16.39
N ARG A 30 -38.37 23.81 -17.36
CA ARG A 30 -38.03 22.98 -18.52
C ARG A 30 -37.10 21.84 -18.12
N GLU A 31 -37.64 20.85 -17.44
CA GLU A 31 -37.12 19.48 -17.54
C GLU A 31 -38.30 18.53 -17.60
N THR A 32 -38.53 17.98 -18.79
CA THR A 32 -39.48 16.90 -19.01
C THR A 32 -39.12 15.71 -18.11
N LEU A 33 -40.11 14.89 -17.76
CA LEU A 33 -39.88 13.70 -16.93
C LEU A 33 -38.88 12.74 -17.58
N ALA A 34 -38.82 12.74 -18.92
CA ALA A 34 -37.82 12.03 -19.71
C ALA A 34 -36.42 12.64 -19.57
N GLU A 35 -36.27 13.97 -19.56
CA GLU A 35 -35.00 14.65 -19.28
C GLU A 35 -34.54 14.39 -17.84
N ARG A 36 -35.43 14.41 -16.85
CA ARG A 36 -35.08 14.02 -15.46
C ARG A 36 -34.64 12.57 -15.35
N TYR A 37 -35.29 11.66 -16.08
CA TYR A 37 -34.85 10.26 -16.15
C TYR A 37 -33.52 10.12 -16.87
N ALA A 38 -33.31 10.87 -17.96
CA ALA A 38 -32.06 10.87 -18.71
C ALA A 38 -30.91 11.48 -17.90
N HIS A 39 -31.15 12.54 -17.13
CA HIS A 39 -30.18 13.13 -16.20
C HIS A 39 -29.89 12.20 -15.01
N ALA A 40 -30.92 11.60 -14.41
CA ALA A 40 -30.75 10.61 -13.34
C ALA A 40 -30.03 9.33 -13.82
N LEU A 41 -30.19 8.98 -15.09
CA LEU A 41 -29.45 7.90 -15.75
C LEU A 41 -28.04 8.35 -16.17
N SER A 42 -27.83 9.57 -16.64
CA SER A 42 -26.51 10.09 -17.03
C SER A 42 -25.58 10.22 -15.83
N ASP A 43 -26.12 10.62 -14.67
CA ASP A 43 -25.39 10.63 -13.39
C ASP A 43 -25.06 9.20 -12.89
N ARG A 44 -25.72 8.18 -13.44
CA ARG A 44 -25.53 6.76 -13.13
C ARG A 44 -25.04 5.94 -14.33
N TRP A 45 -24.61 6.60 -15.40
CA TRP A 45 -24.08 5.89 -16.55
C TRP A 45 -22.78 5.22 -16.08
N PRO A 46 -22.51 3.95 -16.44
CA PRO A 46 -21.25 3.34 -16.07
C PRO A 46 -20.14 4.25 -16.60
N ASN A 47 -19.30 4.76 -15.69
CA ASN A 47 -18.13 5.55 -16.04
C ASN A 47 -17.43 4.86 -17.21
N GLY A 48 -16.99 5.64 -18.20
CA GLY A 48 -16.33 5.09 -19.37
C GLY A 48 -15.25 4.10 -18.92
N VAL A 49 -15.14 2.95 -19.59
CA VAL A 49 -14.23 1.86 -19.19
C VAL A 49 -12.82 2.38 -18.88
N LEU A 50 -12.36 3.41 -19.62
CA LEU A 50 -11.12 4.15 -19.37
C LEU A 50 -11.05 4.89 -18.03
N GLU A 51 -12.11 5.55 -17.57
CA GLU A 51 -12.17 6.24 -16.28
C GLU A 51 -12.22 5.27 -15.10
N VAL A 52 -12.85 4.10 -15.29
CA VAL A 52 -12.82 3.00 -14.31
C VAL A 52 -11.40 2.47 -14.15
N PHE A 53 -10.66 2.24 -15.25
CA PHE A 53 -9.25 1.82 -15.19
C PHE A 53 -8.31 2.93 -14.66
N GLN A 54 -8.65 4.20 -14.85
CA GLN A 54 -7.89 5.31 -14.27
C GLN A 54 -8.03 5.41 -12.75
N ASN A 55 -9.18 5.01 -12.21
CA ASN A 55 -9.49 5.05 -10.78
C ASN A 55 -9.35 3.69 -10.07
N SER A 56 -9.17 2.60 -10.80
CA SER A 56 -8.96 1.28 -10.21
C SER A 56 -7.60 1.18 -9.53
N LEU A 57 -7.59 0.66 -8.31
CA LEU A 57 -6.37 0.39 -7.57
C LEU A 57 -5.61 -0.79 -8.20
N PRO A 58 -4.27 -0.74 -8.24
CA PRO A 58 -3.46 -1.85 -8.71
C PRO A 58 -3.64 -3.06 -7.78
N ALA A 59 -3.82 -4.23 -8.39
CA ALA A 59 -3.96 -5.49 -7.67
C ALA A 59 -3.07 -6.57 -8.33
N LEU A 60 -2.16 -7.12 -7.53
CA LEU A 60 -1.31 -8.26 -7.86
C LEU A 60 -2.09 -9.57 -7.76
N SER A 61 -3.02 -9.65 -6.81
CA SER A 61 -3.88 -10.80 -6.54
C SER A 61 -5.30 -10.36 -6.20
N THR A 62 -6.28 -10.95 -6.89
CA THR A 62 -7.71 -10.73 -6.61
C THR A 62 -8.20 -11.45 -5.35
N LYS A 63 -7.40 -12.40 -4.83
CA LYS A 63 -7.79 -13.25 -3.69
C LYS A 63 -7.76 -12.52 -2.34
N PHE A 64 -7.03 -11.41 -2.23
CA PHE A 64 -6.77 -10.71 -0.97
C PHE A 64 -7.05 -9.20 -1.05
N LEU A 65 -8.19 -8.86 -1.66
CA LEU A 65 -8.72 -7.48 -1.73
C LEU A 65 -9.56 -7.08 -0.51
N GLY A 66 -9.69 -7.98 0.48
CA GLY A 66 -10.42 -7.73 1.73
C GLY A 66 -9.74 -6.66 2.58
N GLN A 67 -10.55 -5.85 3.26
CA GLN A 67 -10.07 -4.85 4.21
C GLN A 67 -9.57 -5.56 5.48
N THR A 68 -8.38 -5.18 5.94
CA THR A 68 -7.73 -5.72 7.16
C THR A 68 -7.65 -4.69 8.28
N CYS A 69 -8.26 -3.50 8.14
CA CYS A 69 -8.34 -2.51 9.21
C CYS A 69 -8.81 -3.13 10.54
N ASP A 70 -9.80 -4.02 10.47
CA ASP A 70 -10.39 -4.69 11.63
C ASP A 70 -9.60 -5.94 12.06
N THR A 71 -8.85 -6.55 11.14
CA THR A 71 -8.04 -7.76 11.37
C THR A 71 -6.64 -7.57 10.79
N PRO A 72 -5.78 -6.78 11.47
CA PRO A 72 -4.46 -6.45 10.96
C PRO A 72 -3.58 -7.69 10.80
N LEU A 73 -2.64 -7.60 9.86
CA LEU A 73 -1.55 -8.56 9.76
C LEU A 73 -0.42 -8.16 10.69
N LEU A 74 0.19 -9.14 11.33
CA LEU A 74 1.28 -8.98 12.28
C LEU A 74 2.54 -9.55 11.62
N VAL A 75 3.55 -8.71 11.42
CA VAL A 75 4.85 -9.09 10.86
C VAL A 75 5.87 -9.05 11.99
N PRO A 76 6.32 -10.21 12.52
CA PRO A 76 7.34 -10.26 13.55
C PRO A 76 8.61 -9.52 13.15
N LEU A 77 9.11 -8.67 14.05
CA LEU A 77 10.35 -7.93 13.86
C LEU A 77 11.58 -8.76 14.19
N ALA A 78 11.47 -9.74 15.10
CA ALA A 78 12.62 -10.52 15.56
C ALA A 78 13.44 -11.17 14.43
N PRO A 79 12.85 -11.80 13.39
CA PRO A 79 13.64 -12.36 12.30
C PRO A 79 14.18 -11.30 11.32
N LEU A 80 13.57 -10.10 11.29
CA LEU A 80 14.04 -8.94 10.51
C LEU A 80 15.15 -8.17 11.23
N GLU A 81 15.21 -8.25 12.56
CA GLU A 81 16.23 -7.62 13.40
C GLU A 81 17.31 -8.60 13.86
N ALA A 82 17.11 -9.90 13.63
CA ALA A 82 18.04 -10.94 14.04
C ALA A 82 19.45 -10.56 13.59
N LYS A 83 20.40 -10.62 14.53
CA LYS A 83 21.80 -10.20 14.36
C LYS A 83 22.47 -10.76 13.10
N ASP A 84 21.93 -11.82 12.51
CA ASP A 84 22.42 -12.49 11.30
C ASP A 84 22.17 -11.70 10.01
N LEU A 85 21.10 -10.89 9.94
CA LEU A 85 20.87 -9.93 8.84
C LEU A 85 21.98 -8.87 8.76
N LEU A 86 22.63 -8.58 9.89
CA LEU A 86 23.74 -7.64 10.01
C LEU A 86 25.11 -8.34 9.85
N ASN A 87 25.19 -9.67 10.02
CA ASN A 87 26.42 -10.44 10.25
C ASN A 87 26.74 -11.56 9.23
N ARG A 88 26.20 -11.53 8.00
CA ARG A 88 26.60 -12.32 6.79
C ARG A 88 25.69 -13.48 6.36
N HIS A 89 24.56 -13.74 7.02
CA HIS A 89 23.54 -14.65 6.48
C HIS A 89 22.28 -13.83 6.13
N SER A 90 22.09 -13.64 4.82
CA SER A 90 21.01 -12.85 4.22
C SER A 90 19.74 -13.64 3.93
N ALA A 91 19.73 -14.97 4.08
CA ALA A 91 18.51 -15.75 4.08
C ALA A 91 17.77 -15.61 5.42
N TRP A 92 16.49 -15.25 5.37
CA TRP A 92 15.61 -15.28 6.53
C TRP A 92 14.20 -15.66 6.12
N SER A 93 13.42 -16.14 7.09
CA SER A 93 12.01 -16.42 6.91
C SER A 93 11.20 -15.80 8.05
N VAL A 94 10.08 -15.15 7.72
CA VAL A 94 9.16 -14.50 8.65
C VAL A 94 7.77 -15.02 8.42
N ASP A 95 7.14 -15.49 9.49
CA ASP A 95 5.75 -15.88 9.50
C ASP A 95 4.86 -14.66 9.78
N ILE A 96 4.03 -14.32 8.80
CA ILE A 96 3.06 -13.23 8.87
C ILE A 96 1.75 -13.79 9.40
N LEU A 97 1.33 -13.24 10.53
CA LEU A 97 0.21 -13.75 11.31
C LEU A 97 -1.01 -12.83 11.18
N THR A 98 -2.20 -13.37 11.43
CA THR A 98 -3.40 -12.57 11.67
C THR A 98 -3.39 -11.98 13.09
N SER A 99 -4.35 -11.10 13.39
CA SER A 99 -4.61 -10.63 14.76
C SER A 99 -4.89 -11.76 15.76
N SER A 100 -5.45 -12.88 15.31
CA SER A 100 -5.66 -14.10 16.10
C SER A 100 -4.41 -14.98 16.22
N LYS A 101 -3.25 -14.52 15.73
CA LYS A 101 -1.98 -15.25 15.67
C LYS A 101 -2.00 -16.50 14.79
N ALA A 102 -2.97 -16.61 13.88
CA ALA A 102 -2.97 -17.68 12.89
C ALA A 102 -1.99 -17.33 11.76
N LEU A 103 -1.23 -18.32 11.29
CA LEU A 103 -0.33 -18.16 10.16
C LEU A 103 -1.13 -17.91 8.87
N LEU A 104 -0.81 -16.84 8.16
CA LEU A 104 -1.45 -16.51 6.88
C LEU A 104 -0.47 -16.55 5.70
N PHE A 105 0.72 -15.98 5.89
CA PHE A 105 1.79 -15.97 4.90
C PHE A 105 3.13 -16.29 5.55
N THR A 106 4.06 -16.80 4.76
CA THR A 106 5.48 -16.86 5.12
C THR A 106 6.26 -16.07 4.08
N ALA A 107 7.02 -15.08 4.53
CA ALA A 107 7.92 -14.30 3.69
C ALA A 107 9.34 -14.83 3.84
N THR A 108 9.97 -15.24 2.75
CA THR A 108 11.31 -15.85 2.76
C THR A 108 12.23 -15.09 1.82
N LEU A 109 13.35 -14.60 2.35
CA LEU A 109 14.43 -14.00 1.57
C LEU A 109 15.42 -15.09 1.16
N ILE A 110 15.68 -15.18 -0.14
CA ILE A 110 16.57 -16.16 -0.77
C ILE A 110 17.81 -15.44 -1.28
N GLU A 111 18.96 -16.09 -1.10
CA GLU A 111 20.27 -15.59 -1.51
C GLU A 111 20.61 -15.98 -2.95
N ASP A 112 21.58 -15.29 -3.53
CA ASP A 112 22.28 -15.74 -4.74
C ASP A 112 23.49 -16.64 -4.41
N GLU A 113 24.18 -17.10 -5.46
CA GLU A 113 25.40 -17.93 -5.34
C GLU A 113 26.52 -17.26 -4.54
N HIS A 114 26.47 -15.93 -4.34
CA HIS A 114 27.45 -15.16 -3.59
C HIS A 114 26.98 -14.83 -2.17
N ALA A 115 25.97 -15.53 -1.65
CA ALA A 115 25.35 -15.30 -0.34
C ALA A 115 24.87 -13.85 -0.15
N LYS A 116 24.34 -13.22 -1.22
CA LYS A 116 23.72 -11.90 -1.16
C LYS A 116 22.21 -12.01 -1.30
N PRO A 117 21.42 -11.12 -0.66
CA PRO A 117 19.98 -11.02 -0.89
C PRO A 117 19.66 -10.93 -2.38
N ASN A 118 18.80 -11.82 -2.88
CA ASN A 118 18.45 -11.83 -4.31
C ASN A 118 16.94 -11.75 -4.55
N MET A 119 16.16 -12.56 -3.84
CA MET A 119 14.72 -12.69 -4.08
C MET A 119 13.96 -12.90 -2.79
N LEU A 120 12.99 -12.02 -2.51
CA LEU A 120 12.00 -12.19 -1.46
C LEU A 120 10.77 -12.89 -2.04
N LYS A 121 10.28 -13.94 -1.41
CA LYS A 121 9.03 -14.63 -1.79
C LYS A 121 8.01 -14.53 -0.68
N ILE A 122 6.76 -14.24 -1.03
CA ILE A 122 5.61 -14.33 -0.12
C ILE A 122 4.85 -15.59 -0.50
N ILE A 123 4.72 -16.50 0.47
CA ILE A 123 4.17 -17.85 0.28
C ILE A 123 2.91 -17.97 1.14
N THR A 124 1.85 -18.57 0.60
CA THR A 124 0.69 -19.01 1.36
C THR A 124 0.33 -20.43 0.97
N ARG A 125 0.11 -21.31 1.96
CA ARG A 125 -0.29 -22.71 1.72
C ARG A 125 0.60 -23.45 0.70
N GLY A 126 1.90 -23.13 0.69
CA GLY A 126 2.89 -23.73 -0.23
C GLY A 126 2.99 -23.08 -1.61
N GLU A 127 2.15 -22.10 -1.94
CA GLU A 127 2.16 -21.38 -3.22
C GLU A 127 2.80 -20.00 -3.07
N VAL A 128 3.66 -19.62 -4.02
CA VAL A 128 4.19 -18.25 -4.11
C VAL A 128 3.07 -17.34 -4.64
N VAL A 129 2.70 -16.33 -3.88
CA VAL A 129 1.68 -15.35 -4.28
C VAL A 129 2.28 -14.05 -4.78
N ALA A 130 3.51 -13.74 -4.36
CA ALA A 130 4.29 -12.62 -4.84
C ALA A 130 5.77 -12.89 -4.65
N SER A 131 6.60 -12.25 -5.46
CA SER A 131 8.03 -12.16 -5.19
C SER A 131 8.58 -10.79 -5.55
N VAL A 132 9.69 -10.43 -4.91
CA VAL A 132 10.38 -9.15 -5.14
C VAL A 132 11.87 -9.43 -5.28
N ASP A 133 12.48 -8.94 -6.36
CA ASP A 133 13.92 -9.09 -6.56
C ASP A 133 14.73 -7.94 -5.92
N LYS A 134 16.05 -8.09 -5.93
CA LYS A 134 16.99 -7.05 -5.47
C LYS A 134 16.93 -5.72 -6.21
N ARG A 135 16.27 -5.65 -7.38
CA ARG A 135 16.03 -4.42 -8.14
C ARG A 135 14.69 -3.77 -7.78
N LEU A 136 14.01 -4.31 -6.76
CA LEU A 136 12.66 -3.96 -6.32
C LEU A 136 11.59 -4.17 -7.40
N THR A 137 11.82 -5.13 -8.31
CA THR A 137 10.82 -5.59 -9.26
C THR A 137 9.87 -6.55 -8.56
N ILE A 138 8.58 -6.26 -8.59
CA ILE A 138 7.52 -7.09 -8.02
C ILE A 138 7.00 -8.03 -9.11
N PHE A 139 6.92 -9.31 -8.80
CA PHE A 139 6.37 -10.35 -9.65
C PHE A 139 5.11 -10.94 -9.01
N ASN A 140 4.14 -11.30 -9.85
CA ASN A 140 2.93 -12.00 -9.41
C ASN A 140 3.21 -13.47 -9.06
N GLY A 141 2.20 -14.19 -8.56
CA GLY A 141 2.33 -15.62 -8.23
C GLY A 141 2.66 -16.55 -9.41
N LYS A 142 2.54 -16.06 -10.65
CA LYS A 142 2.96 -16.80 -11.87
C LYS A 142 4.40 -16.48 -12.29
N GLY A 143 5.07 -15.56 -11.60
CA GLY A 143 6.41 -15.11 -11.95
C GLY A 143 6.45 -14.02 -13.03
N GLU A 144 5.31 -13.46 -13.42
CA GLU A 144 5.26 -12.36 -14.39
C GLU A 144 5.53 -11.02 -13.68
N PRO A 145 6.28 -10.09 -14.30
CA PRO A 145 6.57 -8.79 -13.69
C PRO A 145 5.30 -7.95 -13.62
N PHE A 146 4.96 -7.48 -12.43
CA PHE A 146 3.86 -6.58 -12.18
C PHE A 146 4.28 -5.11 -12.32
N GLY A 147 5.47 -4.77 -11.80
CA GLY A 147 6.00 -3.43 -11.78
C GLY A 147 7.27 -3.34 -10.97
N ARG A 148 7.86 -2.15 -10.90
CA ARG A 148 9.11 -1.91 -10.16
C ARG A 148 8.97 -0.72 -9.25
N LEU A 149 9.44 -0.85 -8.01
CA LEU A 149 9.55 0.28 -7.10
C LEU A 149 10.81 1.06 -7.43
N VAL A 150 10.62 2.31 -7.83
CA VAL A 150 11.69 3.25 -8.19
C VAL A 150 11.78 4.31 -7.11
N GLN A 151 12.95 4.47 -6.52
CA GLN A 151 13.18 5.51 -5.52
C GLN A 151 13.22 6.87 -6.20
N GLU A 152 12.40 7.80 -5.71
CA GLU A 152 12.33 9.17 -6.17
C GLU A 152 13.21 10.11 -5.35
N PRO A 153 13.54 11.30 -5.86
CA PRO A 153 14.31 12.31 -5.14
C PRO A 153 13.68 12.73 -3.80
N SER A 154 12.36 12.57 -3.66
CA SER A 154 11.63 12.80 -2.40
C SER A 154 11.97 11.80 -1.29
N GLY A 155 12.63 10.69 -1.63
CA GLY A 155 12.90 9.56 -0.73
C GLY A 155 11.77 8.52 -0.70
N GLU A 156 10.66 8.75 -1.41
CA GLU A 156 9.60 7.76 -1.60
C GLU A 156 9.97 6.73 -2.68
N TRP A 157 9.35 5.55 -2.65
CA TRP A 157 9.43 4.58 -3.72
C TRP A 157 8.11 4.55 -4.49
N ALA A 158 8.14 4.97 -5.75
CA ALA A 158 6.98 4.93 -6.63
C ALA A 158 6.95 3.61 -7.39
N LEU A 159 5.81 2.93 -7.39
CA LEU A 159 5.61 1.70 -8.15
C LEU A 159 5.26 2.05 -9.60
N GLU A 160 6.23 1.84 -10.49
CA GLU A 160 6.04 1.92 -11.93
C GLU A 160 5.41 0.60 -12.42
N GLU A 161 4.13 0.64 -12.79
CA GLU A 161 3.39 -0.53 -13.29
C GLU A 161 3.94 -0.98 -14.65
N ALA A 162 4.28 -2.27 -14.81
CA ALA A 162 4.87 -2.80 -16.06
C ALA A 162 3.92 -2.69 -17.26
N SER A 163 2.60 -2.72 -17.02
CA SER A 163 1.57 -2.68 -18.07
C SER A 163 1.27 -1.26 -18.57
N SER A 164 1.43 -0.24 -17.72
CA SER A 164 0.97 1.12 -18.00
C SER A 164 2.07 2.18 -17.93
N GLY A 165 3.23 1.86 -17.35
CA GLY A 165 4.31 2.81 -17.07
C GLY A 165 3.91 3.89 -16.05
N ARG A 166 2.76 3.74 -15.39
CA ARG A 166 2.24 4.75 -14.46
C ARG A 166 2.78 4.50 -13.05
N SER A 167 3.05 5.60 -12.35
CA SER A 167 3.54 5.60 -10.98
C SER A 167 2.54 6.26 -10.04
N ARG A 168 1.42 5.57 -9.77
CA ARG A 168 0.30 6.09 -8.94
C ARG A 168 0.32 5.57 -7.50
N TRP A 169 1.05 4.48 -7.26
CA TRP A 169 1.22 3.88 -5.94
C TRP A 169 2.59 4.27 -5.39
N ALA A 170 2.62 4.89 -4.23
CA ALA A 170 3.85 5.35 -3.60
C ALA A 170 4.00 4.78 -2.20
N VAL A 171 5.19 4.30 -1.91
CA VAL A 171 5.60 3.83 -0.59
C VAL A 171 6.46 4.92 0.02
N SER A 172 6.14 5.34 1.24
CA SER A 172 7.03 6.17 2.04
C SER A 172 7.40 5.44 3.31
N ALA A 173 8.65 5.62 3.72
CA ALA A 173 9.19 5.07 4.95
C ALA A 173 9.78 6.21 5.76
N LYS A 174 9.40 6.29 7.03
CA LYS A 174 9.95 7.23 8.00
C LYS A 174 10.46 6.43 9.19
N GLN A 175 11.62 6.81 9.69
CA GLN A 175 12.17 6.29 10.93
C GLN A 175 11.96 7.36 12.00
N GLU A 176 11.26 7.00 13.07
CA GLU A 176 10.92 7.96 14.12
C GLU A 176 12.06 8.07 15.14
N GLY A 177 12.87 9.13 15.03
CA GLY A 177 14.02 9.39 15.91
C GLY A 177 15.36 8.91 15.33
N ASP A 178 16.45 9.13 16.06
CA ASP A 178 17.80 8.76 15.65
C ASP A 178 18.11 7.26 15.80
N SER A 179 17.16 6.42 16.21
CA SER A 179 17.50 5.01 16.43
C SER A 179 17.75 4.28 15.11
N HIS A 180 18.75 3.42 15.13
CA HIS A 180 19.22 2.66 13.98
C HIS A 180 18.53 1.31 13.83
N ASP A 181 17.32 1.17 14.40
CA ASP A 181 16.62 -0.11 14.48
C ASP A 181 15.32 -0.09 13.66
N LEU A 182 14.97 -1.25 13.09
CA LEU A 182 13.70 -1.46 12.37
C LEU A 182 12.49 -1.30 13.29
N SER A 183 12.72 -1.41 14.61
CA SER A 183 11.76 -1.13 15.67
C SER A 183 11.10 0.23 15.57
N GLN A 184 11.68 1.22 14.88
CA GLN A 184 11.14 2.59 14.76
C GLN A 184 10.62 2.91 13.36
N LEU A 185 10.46 1.88 12.53
CA LEU A 185 10.02 2.04 11.15
C LEU A 185 8.51 2.28 11.09
N PHE A 186 8.12 3.33 10.38
CA PHE A 186 6.77 3.63 9.95
C PHE A 186 6.75 3.63 8.43
N MET A 187 5.89 2.83 7.81
CA MET A 187 5.69 2.86 6.38
C MET A 187 4.24 3.07 6.02
N MET A 188 4.01 3.73 4.90
CA MET A 188 2.68 3.91 4.36
C MET A 188 2.70 3.84 2.83
N VAL A 189 1.58 3.38 2.29
CA VAL A 189 1.27 3.41 0.87
C VAL A 189 0.24 4.49 0.62
N THR A 190 0.49 5.35 -0.35
CA THR A 190 -0.45 6.37 -0.81
C THR A 190 -0.76 6.23 -2.29
N TRP A 191 -1.99 6.63 -2.65
CA TRP A 191 -2.46 6.78 -4.01
C TRP A 191 -2.27 8.22 -4.46
N ARG A 192 -1.31 8.47 -5.35
CA ARG A 192 -0.90 9.81 -5.75
C ARG A 192 -2.00 10.67 -6.37
N PRO A 193 -2.88 10.16 -7.25
CA PRO A 193 -3.92 11.00 -7.87
C PRO A 193 -4.81 11.74 -6.87
N LYS A 194 -4.97 11.22 -5.64
CA LYS A 194 -5.84 11.81 -4.61
C LYS A 194 -5.15 11.99 -3.25
N GLY A 195 -3.86 11.65 -3.13
CA GLY A 195 -3.16 11.58 -1.85
C GLY A 195 -3.78 10.60 -0.85
N GLN A 196 -4.56 9.63 -1.32
CA GLN A 196 -5.34 8.74 -0.45
C GLN A 196 -4.44 7.70 0.21
N LEU A 197 -4.54 7.54 1.53
CA LEU A 197 -3.86 6.48 2.26
C LEU A 197 -4.47 5.11 1.92
N LEU A 198 -3.63 4.18 1.43
CA LEU A 198 -4.04 2.84 1.03
C LEU A 198 -3.67 1.77 2.06
N ALA A 199 -2.46 1.83 2.59
CA ALA A 199 -1.98 0.85 3.57
C ALA A 199 -0.96 1.48 4.50
N THR A 200 -0.79 0.89 5.67
CA THR A 200 0.21 1.29 6.66
C THR A 200 0.87 0.07 7.26
N ALA A 201 2.15 0.21 7.60
CA ALA A 201 2.89 -0.70 8.46
C ALA A 201 3.44 0.13 9.62
N ILE A 202 2.85 -0.05 10.79
CA ILE A 202 3.20 0.70 12.02
C ILE A 202 3.63 -0.28 13.10
N GLN A 203 4.37 0.17 14.11
CA GLN A 203 4.69 -0.68 15.25
C GLN A 203 3.43 -1.12 15.98
N GLY A 204 3.43 -2.38 16.43
CA GLY A 204 2.48 -2.83 17.44
C GLY A 204 2.66 -2.07 18.77
N PRO A 205 1.66 -2.11 19.66
CA PRO A 205 1.75 -1.47 20.97
C PRO A 205 2.99 -1.93 21.75
N ARG A 206 3.72 -0.96 22.32
CA ARG A 206 4.83 -1.22 23.24
C ARG A 206 4.26 -1.68 24.57
N ARG A 207 4.76 -2.77 25.12
CA ARG A 207 4.40 -3.27 26.45
C ARG A 207 5.49 -2.87 27.44
N ASP A 208 5.14 -2.14 28.49
CA ASP A 208 6.00 -1.87 29.65
C ASP A 208 7.42 -1.38 29.31
N GLY A 209 7.53 -0.36 28.45
CA GLY A 209 8.83 0.21 28.04
C GLY A 209 9.70 -0.68 27.15
N LYS A 210 9.24 -1.88 26.78
CA LYS A 210 9.91 -2.77 25.84
C LYS A 210 9.60 -2.38 24.39
N ARG A 211 10.52 -2.74 23.50
CA ARG A 211 10.36 -2.58 22.04
C ARG A 211 9.16 -3.38 21.55
N SER A 212 8.59 -2.95 20.43
CA SER A 212 7.50 -3.69 19.79
C SER A 212 8.05 -4.96 19.14
N ASP A 213 7.35 -6.07 19.29
CA ASP A 213 7.79 -7.37 18.74
C ASP A 213 7.36 -7.56 17.27
N TYR A 214 6.47 -6.71 16.75
CA TYR A 214 5.90 -6.84 15.41
C TYR A 214 5.49 -5.50 14.79
N LEU A 215 5.45 -5.48 13.45
CA LEU A 215 4.77 -4.44 12.68
C LEU A 215 3.32 -4.87 12.42
N LYS A 216 2.39 -3.98 12.74
CA LYS A 216 0.98 -4.06 12.39
C LYS A 216 0.80 -3.49 10.99
N VAL A 217 0.41 -4.36 10.05
CA VAL A 217 0.10 -3.99 8.67
C VAL A 217 -1.42 -3.93 8.49
N THR A 218 -1.92 -2.83 7.96
CA THR A 218 -3.34 -2.60 7.67
C THR A 218 -3.53 -2.01 6.27
N ASN A 219 -4.62 -2.37 5.59
CA ASN A 219 -5.01 -1.83 4.29
C ASN A 219 -6.45 -1.28 4.35
N GLY A 220 -6.72 -0.28 3.51
CA GLY A 220 -8.05 0.23 3.23
C GLY A 220 -8.85 -0.68 2.30
N PRO A 221 -10.13 -0.37 2.06
CA PRO A 221 -11.01 -1.17 1.21
C PRO A 221 -10.55 -1.18 -0.25
N GLY A 222 -10.57 -2.37 -0.88
CA GLY A 222 -10.20 -2.55 -2.30
C GLY A 222 -8.70 -2.53 -2.58
N VAL A 223 -7.87 -2.38 -1.55
CA VAL A 223 -6.40 -2.40 -1.67
C VAL A 223 -5.93 -3.86 -1.61
N ASP A 224 -5.09 -4.26 -2.56
CA ASP A 224 -4.46 -5.58 -2.50
C ASP A 224 -3.40 -5.63 -1.39
N MET A 225 -3.68 -6.43 -0.36
CA MET A 225 -2.78 -6.62 0.76
C MET A 225 -1.47 -7.29 0.36
N ILE A 226 -1.47 -8.19 -0.63
CA ILE A 226 -0.24 -8.85 -1.06
C ILE A 226 0.68 -7.82 -1.74
N LEU A 227 0.12 -6.93 -2.55
CA LEU A 227 0.91 -5.85 -3.17
C LEU A 227 1.49 -4.91 -2.10
N ALA A 228 0.70 -4.56 -1.07
CA ALA A 228 1.18 -3.75 0.05
C ALA A 228 2.31 -4.46 0.83
N LEU A 229 2.14 -5.74 1.17
CA LEU A 229 3.17 -6.55 1.83
C LEU A 229 4.44 -6.69 0.98
N ALA A 230 4.30 -7.00 -0.30
CA ALA A 230 5.44 -7.10 -1.23
C ALA A 230 6.20 -5.77 -1.29
N SER A 231 5.47 -4.66 -1.35
CA SER A 231 6.08 -3.33 -1.37
C SER A 231 6.85 -3.02 -0.08
N PHE A 232 6.21 -3.24 1.07
CA PHE A 232 6.81 -3.00 2.39
C PHE A 232 8.03 -3.89 2.64
N LEU A 233 7.88 -5.19 2.48
CA LEU A 233 8.95 -6.14 2.76
C LEU A 233 10.07 -6.05 1.74
N GLY A 234 9.77 -5.75 0.47
CA GLY A 234 10.78 -5.53 -0.56
C GLY A 234 11.68 -4.33 -0.24
N VAL A 235 11.07 -3.18 0.10
CA VAL A 235 11.82 -1.98 0.51
C VAL A 235 12.64 -2.24 1.77
N VAL A 236 12.08 -2.96 2.76
CA VAL A 236 12.81 -3.33 3.97
C VAL A 236 14.01 -4.23 3.65
N ALA A 237 13.80 -5.30 2.88
CA ALA A 237 14.81 -6.32 2.60
C ALA A 237 15.97 -5.79 1.75
N PHE A 238 15.68 -5.00 0.71
CA PHE A 238 16.67 -4.65 -0.31
C PHE A 238 17.17 -3.21 -0.24
N ASP A 239 16.52 -2.32 0.52
CA ASP A 239 16.96 -0.93 0.62
C ASP A 239 17.22 -0.50 2.08
N ILE A 240 16.24 -0.62 2.97
CA ILE A 240 16.36 -0.11 4.35
C ILE A 240 17.34 -0.95 5.17
N ALA A 241 17.18 -2.28 5.22
CA ALA A 241 18.04 -3.13 6.04
C ALA A 241 19.52 -3.07 5.63
N PRO A 242 19.89 -3.11 4.33
CA PRO A 242 21.27 -2.89 3.90
C PRO A 242 21.84 -1.53 4.32
N ARG A 243 21.08 -0.44 4.15
CA ARG A 243 21.52 0.91 4.57
C ARG A 243 21.76 0.99 6.07
N LEU A 244 20.88 0.39 6.88
CA LEU A 244 21.05 0.34 8.34
C LEU A 244 22.26 -0.50 8.73
N ALA A 245 22.52 -1.60 8.01
CA ALA A 245 23.70 -2.45 8.23
C ALA A 245 25.00 -1.70 7.97
N ASP A 246 25.11 -1.03 6.81
CA ASP A 246 26.31 -0.30 6.43
C ASP A 246 26.55 0.90 7.39
N ARG A 247 25.49 1.58 7.81
CA ARG A 247 25.60 2.67 8.79
C ARG A 247 26.05 2.19 10.18
N LYS A 248 25.51 1.06 10.66
CA LYS A 248 25.95 0.44 11.92
C LYS A 248 27.43 0.03 11.88
N ARG A 249 27.91 -0.49 10.75
CA ARG A 249 29.34 -0.81 10.55
C ARG A 249 30.21 0.44 10.59
N SER A 250 29.79 1.50 9.90
CA SER A 250 30.51 2.79 9.91
C SER A 250 30.63 3.36 11.32
N LEU A 251 29.53 3.35 12.09
CA LEU A 251 29.53 3.80 13.48
C LEU A 251 30.45 2.95 14.36
N ARG A 252 30.41 1.62 14.21
CA ARG A 252 31.29 0.73 14.98
C ARG A 252 32.76 1.00 14.65
N GLY A 253 33.12 1.13 13.37
CA GLY A 253 34.49 1.47 12.98
C GLY A 253 34.96 2.83 13.51
N ALA A 254 34.07 3.82 13.58
CA ALA A 254 34.39 5.11 14.18
C ALA A 254 34.61 5.02 15.70
N VAL A 255 33.83 4.20 16.40
CA VAL A 255 34.00 3.94 17.84
C VAL A 255 35.31 3.22 18.11
N ASP A 256 35.59 2.16 17.36
CA ASP A 256 36.83 1.37 17.51
C ASP A 256 38.08 2.26 17.29
N PHE A 257 38.04 3.17 16.31
CA PHE A 257 39.11 4.14 16.06
C PHE A 257 39.30 5.14 17.23
N LEU A 258 38.21 5.62 17.83
CA LEU A 258 38.28 6.52 18.98
C LEU A 258 38.82 5.81 20.24
N GLU A 259 38.44 4.54 20.46
CA GLU A 259 38.99 3.72 21.54
C GLU A 259 40.49 3.49 21.36
N GLU A 260 40.94 3.21 20.14
CA GLU A 260 42.35 3.02 19.83
C GLU A 260 43.15 4.31 20.07
N GLN A 261 42.65 5.47 19.64
CA GLN A 261 43.28 6.76 19.94
C GLN A 261 43.32 7.07 21.44
N ALA A 262 42.23 6.82 22.18
CA ALA A 262 42.17 7.04 23.62
C ALA A 262 43.17 6.14 24.37
N SER A 263 43.28 4.88 23.96
CA SER A 263 44.25 3.94 24.53
C SER A 263 45.70 4.35 24.23
N GLY A 264 45.97 4.84 23.02
CA GLY A 264 47.27 5.38 22.61
C GLY A 264 47.66 6.61 23.45
N ILE A 265 46.75 7.56 23.64
CA ILE A 265 46.98 8.76 24.46
C ILE A 265 47.19 8.39 25.93
N ALA A 266 46.38 7.48 26.48
CA ALA A 266 46.53 7.01 27.85
C ALA A 266 47.89 6.31 28.08
N SER A 267 48.36 5.51 27.11
CA SER A 267 49.66 4.85 27.18
C SER A 267 50.83 5.85 27.15
N GLN A 268 50.73 6.92 26.33
CA GLN A 268 51.74 7.98 26.26
C GLN A 268 51.82 8.81 27.55
N LEU A 269 50.68 9.11 28.18
CA LEU A 269 50.64 9.84 29.44
C LEU A 269 51.20 9.00 30.60
N LEU A 270 50.89 7.71 30.66
CA LEU A 270 51.44 6.79 31.65
C LEU A 270 52.96 6.58 31.47
N GLY A 271 53.46 6.60 30.24
CA GLY A 271 54.90 6.55 29.96
C GLY A 271 55.65 7.79 30.45
N ARG A 272 55.03 8.97 30.37
CA ARG A 272 55.62 10.23 30.87
C ARG A 272 55.60 10.39 32.38
N LEU A 273 54.72 9.68 33.10
CA LEU A 273 54.64 9.71 34.56
C LEU A 273 55.60 8.75 35.25
N LYS A 274 56.22 7.82 34.51
CA LYS A 274 57.18 6.83 35.03
C LYS A 274 58.66 7.26 34.89
N HIS A 275 58.92 8.42 34.31
CA HIS A 275 60.22 9.08 34.22
C HIS A 275 60.18 10.39 34.98
#